data_AF-A0AAC9JB22-F1
#
_entry.id   AF-A0AAC9JB22-F1
#
_cell.length_a   1.000
_cell.length_b   1.000
_cell.length_c   1.000
_cell.angle_alpha   90.00
_cell.angle_beta   90.00
_cell.angle_gamma   90.00
#
_symmetry.space_group_name_H-M   'P 1'
#
loop_
_entity.id
_entity.type
_entity.pdbx_description
1 polymer ?
#
loop_
_entity_poly.entity_id
_entity_poly.type
_entity_poly.pdbx_seq_one_letter_code
_entity_poly.pdbx_strand_id
1 'polypeptide(L)'
;MKNFVKALAVSVALGASSMAGASVVSLPGNITLDPLVGGDPTQGEGNFRNAFSFVQWWSDANGPTSLSNISPANFGDFSLQGYGELTPAFEPGMFECNGCEITFSFQDIKFALDPFAGSELEAQFIIEYNGKSDSYKSRNTFEDFLADKADDGELLAVGGGYVVPGLNTDAASLNIYLDYTPDLVVNTGAVMAGMPAAVDGELWLSLEFIDTVFNPDNLDDGVFGLSTGDTSFSLDATGGLAFENFVEADDISWADFGLELLSDVIGFGLTATFNDDANGDYEVFSSIGDGSVRGNVVTAPSSIALFGLALVALGGMTRRRKA
;
A
#
# COMPACT_ATOMS: atom_id res chain seq x y z
N MET A 1 -56.77 -11.81 -16.95
CA MET A 1 -55.34 -12.23 -16.91
C MET A 1 -54.63 -11.37 -17.93
N LYS A 2 -53.88 -10.34 -17.50
CA LYS A 2 -52.40 -10.34 -17.40
C LYS A 2 -51.75 -10.86 -18.70
N ASN A 3 -50.86 -10.19 -19.44
CA ASN A 3 -50.12 -8.94 -19.31
C ASN A 3 -49.47 -8.65 -20.68
N PHE A 4 -49.16 -7.37 -20.94
CA PHE A 4 -48.00 -6.82 -21.65
C PHE A 4 -47.24 -7.70 -22.67
N VAL A 5 -47.24 -7.26 -23.93
CA VAL A 5 -46.07 -7.39 -24.81
C VAL A 5 -45.84 -6.02 -25.44
N LYS A 6 -44.95 -5.23 -24.83
CA LYS A 6 -44.39 -4.02 -25.46
C LYS A 6 -43.18 -4.43 -26.28
N ALA A 7 -43.15 -3.87 -27.48
CA ALA A 7 -42.12 -3.92 -28.52
C ALA A 7 -40.70 -4.25 -28.03
N LEU A 8 -40.18 -5.36 -28.58
CA LEU A 8 -38.75 -5.62 -28.70
C LEU A 8 -38.26 -4.77 -29.89
N ALA A 9 -37.63 -3.64 -29.60
CA ALA A 9 -36.78 -2.95 -30.57
C ALA A 9 -35.33 -3.34 -30.24
N VAL A 10 -34.87 -4.41 -30.90
CA VAL A 10 -33.47 -4.74 -31.01
C VAL A 10 -32.86 -3.80 -32.04
N SER A 11 -31.92 -2.96 -31.62
CA SER A 11 -30.90 -2.44 -32.51
C SER A 11 -29.72 -1.87 -31.71
N VAL A 12 -28.69 -2.72 -31.62
CA VAL A 12 -27.27 -2.44 -31.89
C VAL A 12 -26.67 -1.18 -31.26
N ALA A 13 -25.87 -1.39 -30.20
CA ALA A 13 -24.48 -0.93 -30.10
C ALA A 13 -23.81 -1.61 -28.89
N LEU A 14 -23.66 -2.94 -28.95
CA LEU A 14 -22.66 -3.65 -28.14
C LEU A 14 -21.42 -3.79 -29.01
N GLY A 15 -20.26 -3.38 -28.49
CA GLY A 15 -18.98 -3.52 -29.17
C GLY A 15 -18.44 -2.22 -29.76
N ALA A 16 -18.38 -1.15 -28.96
CA ALA A 16 -17.21 -0.30 -28.99
C ALA A 16 -16.42 -0.62 -27.73
N SER A 17 -15.51 -1.59 -27.85
CA SER A 17 -14.33 -1.68 -27.00
C SER A 17 -13.59 -0.35 -27.15
N SER A 18 -13.91 0.63 -26.32
CA SER A 18 -13.15 1.85 -26.21
C SER A 18 -11.86 1.53 -25.47
N MET A 19 -10.92 0.91 -26.18
CA MET A 19 -9.55 1.42 -26.13
C MET A 19 -9.58 2.81 -26.77
N ALA A 20 -10.24 3.76 -26.12
CA ALA A 20 -10.06 5.16 -26.42
C ALA A 20 -8.66 5.48 -25.91
N GLY A 21 -7.74 5.86 -26.81
CA GLY A 21 -6.37 6.22 -26.46
C GLY A 21 -6.40 7.06 -25.20
N ALA A 22 -5.74 6.56 -24.16
CA ALA A 22 -5.99 6.99 -22.80
C ALA A 22 -5.70 8.49 -22.71
N SER A 23 -6.77 9.28 -22.58
CA SER A 23 -6.66 10.71 -22.36
C SER A 23 -6.09 10.90 -20.96
N VAL A 24 -5.29 11.96 -20.78
CA VAL A 24 -4.83 12.40 -19.46
C VAL A 24 -6.01 12.37 -18.48
N VAL A 25 -5.83 11.61 -17.40
CA VAL A 25 -6.77 11.51 -16.28
C VAL A 25 -6.58 12.75 -15.42
N SER A 26 -7.65 13.53 -15.25
CA SER A 26 -7.65 14.67 -14.33
C SER A 26 -8.30 14.25 -13.02
N LEU A 27 -7.54 14.42 -11.94
CA LEU A 27 -7.95 14.11 -10.57
C LEU A 27 -8.15 15.42 -9.78
N PRO A 28 -8.92 15.39 -8.69
CA PRO A 28 -9.07 16.52 -7.78
C PRO A 28 -7.71 17.06 -7.30
N GLY A 29 -7.66 18.37 -7.04
CA GLY A 29 -6.45 19.05 -6.56
C GLY A 29 -5.41 19.38 -7.65
N ASN A 30 -5.85 19.46 -8.92
CA ASN A 30 -4.98 19.69 -10.08
C ASN A 30 -3.93 18.60 -10.31
N ILE A 31 -4.21 17.38 -9.82
CA ILE A 31 -3.40 16.21 -10.14
C ILE A 31 -3.79 15.71 -11.53
N THR A 32 -2.77 15.44 -12.34
CA THR A 32 -2.93 14.81 -13.65
C THR A 32 -2.14 13.53 -13.74
N LEU A 33 -2.62 12.59 -14.53
CA LEU A 33 -1.95 11.33 -14.81
C LEU A 33 -2.08 11.04 -16.31
N ASP A 34 -0.95 10.87 -17.00
CA ASP A 34 -0.93 10.18 -18.29
C ASP A 34 -0.82 8.68 -18.00
N PRO A 35 -1.88 7.88 -18.18
CA PRO A 35 -1.90 6.50 -17.67
C PRO A 35 -0.96 5.56 -18.44
N LEU A 36 -0.47 4.53 -17.76
CA LEU A 36 0.33 3.46 -18.38
C LEU A 36 -0.47 2.75 -19.46
N VAL A 37 0.06 2.72 -20.68
CA VAL A 37 -0.58 2.04 -21.81
C VAL A 37 -0.23 0.56 -21.78
N GLY A 38 -1.24 -0.29 -21.54
CA GLY A 38 -1.12 -1.74 -21.67
C GLY A 38 -0.72 -2.48 -20.39
N GLY A 39 -0.92 -1.88 -19.21
CA GLY A 39 -0.84 -2.63 -17.96
C GLY A 39 -1.76 -3.84 -18.04
N ASP A 40 -1.23 -5.03 -17.77
CA ASP A 40 -2.02 -6.25 -17.72
C ASP A 40 -2.74 -6.28 -16.35
N PRO A 41 -4.07 -6.03 -16.29
CA PRO A 41 -4.81 -6.12 -15.03
C PRO A 41 -4.69 -7.53 -14.42
N THR A 42 -4.49 -8.57 -15.24
CA THR A 42 -4.29 -9.93 -14.72
C THR A 42 -2.90 -10.17 -14.10
N GLN A 43 -1.99 -9.19 -14.19
CA GLN A 43 -0.67 -9.20 -13.55
C GLN A 43 -0.49 -8.07 -12.53
N GLY A 44 -1.58 -7.36 -12.17
CA GLY A 44 -1.55 -6.32 -11.14
C GLY A 44 -0.65 -5.12 -11.48
N GLU A 45 -0.52 -4.80 -12.77
CA GLU A 45 0.35 -3.70 -13.23
C GLU A 45 -0.31 -2.32 -13.12
N GLY A 46 -1.64 -2.27 -13.02
CA GLY A 46 -2.40 -1.03 -12.87
C GLY A 46 -2.23 -0.05 -14.05
N ASN A 47 -2.77 1.16 -13.90
CA ASN A 47 -2.60 2.27 -14.83
C ASN A 47 -1.74 3.41 -14.27
N PHE A 48 -1.36 3.34 -13.00
CA PHE A 48 -0.37 4.21 -12.37
C PHE A 48 0.66 3.42 -11.56
N ARG A 49 1.88 3.96 -11.47
CA ARG A 49 2.96 3.52 -10.61
C ARG A 49 3.84 4.71 -10.25
N ASN A 50 3.89 5.09 -8.99
CA ASN A 50 4.74 6.17 -8.49
C ASN A 50 5.77 5.61 -7.51
N ALA A 51 7.02 6.05 -7.66
CA ALA A 51 8.02 5.85 -6.63
C ALA A 51 7.81 6.86 -5.49
N PHE A 52 8.28 6.53 -4.31
CA PHE A 52 8.28 7.45 -3.17
C PHE A 52 9.52 7.23 -2.30
N SER A 53 9.85 8.27 -1.54
CA SER A 53 10.88 8.21 -0.48
C SER A 53 10.23 8.47 0.87
N PHE A 54 10.73 7.85 1.93
CA PHE A 54 10.10 7.94 3.24
C PHE A 54 11.07 7.69 4.39
N VAL A 55 10.59 7.99 5.59
CA VAL A 55 11.22 7.59 6.86
C VAL A 55 10.18 7.00 7.78
N GLN A 56 10.57 5.98 8.54
CA GLN A 56 9.68 5.30 9.49
C GLN A 56 10.36 5.04 10.83
N TRP A 57 9.56 4.80 11.84
CA TRP A 57 10.02 4.48 13.18
C TRP A 57 8.96 3.72 13.97
N TRP A 58 9.43 2.91 14.92
CA TRP A 58 8.56 2.32 15.93
C TRP A 58 8.31 3.32 17.05
N SER A 59 7.11 3.28 17.61
CA SER A 59 6.73 4.09 18.77
C SER A 59 5.99 3.27 19.80
N ASP A 60 6.22 3.60 21.07
CA ASP A 60 5.46 3.11 22.21
C ASP A 60 4.65 4.27 22.84
N ALA A 61 4.12 4.07 24.04
CA ALA A 61 3.39 5.10 24.79
C ALA A 61 4.22 6.36 25.13
N ASN A 62 5.54 6.31 25.02
CA ASN A 62 6.47 7.39 25.32
C ASN A 62 6.98 8.11 24.05
N GLY A 63 6.70 7.58 22.86
CA GLY A 63 7.07 8.17 21.57
C GLY A 63 8.01 7.27 20.76
N PRO A 64 8.77 7.85 19.80
CA PRO A 64 9.72 7.10 18.98
C PRO A 64 10.74 6.33 19.82
N THR A 65 10.99 5.08 19.45
CA THR A 65 11.85 4.17 20.20
C THR A 65 12.69 3.28 19.27
N SER A 66 13.85 2.86 19.77
CA SER A 66 14.74 1.96 19.05
C SER A 66 14.18 0.54 18.99
N LEU A 67 14.45 -0.16 17.88
CA LEU A 67 14.20 -1.60 17.76
C LEU A 67 14.87 -2.41 18.87
N SER A 68 15.99 -1.94 19.43
CA SER A 68 16.68 -2.60 20.55
C SER A 68 15.82 -2.73 21.81
N ASN A 69 14.75 -1.94 21.93
CA ASN A 69 13.81 -2.01 23.05
C ASN A 69 12.65 -3.00 22.81
N ILE A 70 12.55 -3.55 21.61
CA ILE A 70 11.48 -4.45 21.20
C ILE A 70 11.89 -5.90 21.50
N SER A 71 10.96 -6.64 22.07
CA SER A 71 11.13 -8.05 22.40
C SER A 71 9.79 -8.79 22.30
N PRO A 72 9.80 -10.13 22.30
CA PRO A 72 8.55 -10.89 22.25
C PRO A 72 7.60 -10.64 23.41
N ALA A 73 8.11 -10.15 24.54
CA ALA A 73 7.30 -9.85 25.71
C ALA A 73 6.50 -8.55 25.61
N ASN A 74 6.88 -7.63 24.71
CA ASN A 74 6.31 -6.28 24.62
C ASN A 74 5.90 -5.87 23.20
N PHE A 75 5.87 -6.79 22.22
CA PHE A 75 5.46 -6.48 20.84
C PHE A 75 4.15 -5.68 20.72
N GLY A 76 3.14 -6.01 21.53
CA GLY A 76 1.84 -5.34 21.50
C GLY A 76 1.86 -3.87 21.95
N ASP A 77 2.96 -3.40 22.53
CA ASP A 77 3.12 -2.03 23.01
C ASP A 77 3.60 -1.08 21.90
N PHE A 78 4.03 -1.60 20.75
CA PHE A 78 4.64 -0.81 19.68
C PHE A 78 3.74 -0.69 18.44
N SER A 79 3.87 0.44 17.76
CA SER A 79 3.36 0.67 16.40
C SER A 79 4.41 1.29 15.52
N LEU A 80 4.45 0.84 14.28
CA LEU A 80 5.19 1.44 13.20
C LEU A 80 4.40 2.62 12.62
N GLN A 81 5.11 3.71 12.41
CA GLN A 81 4.61 4.94 11.84
C GLN A 81 5.64 5.50 10.87
N GLY A 82 5.20 6.31 9.91
CA GLY A 82 6.10 6.93 8.97
C GLY A 82 5.44 8.00 8.13
N TYR A 83 6.26 8.75 7.42
CA TYR A 83 5.82 9.69 6.40
C TYR A 83 6.80 9.73 5.25
N GLY A 84 6.33 10.21 4.11
CA GLY A 84 7.15 10.37 2.93
C GLY A 84 6.51 11.24 1.87
N GLU A 85 7.16 11.25 0.72
CA GLU A 85 6.79 12.04 -0.45
C GLU A 85 6.82 11.14 -1.69
N LEU A 86 5.78 11.24 -2.52
CA LEU A 86 5.80 10.63 -3.85
C LEU A 86 6.79 11.40 -4.72
N THR A 87 7.70 10.68 -5.37
CA THR A 87 8.68 11.29 -6.26
C THR A 87 7.98 11.74 -7.54
N PRO A 88 7.94 13.04 -7.85
CA PRO A 88 7.34 13.50 -9.09
C PRO A 88 8.21 13.09 -10.28
N ALA A 89 7.58 12.55 -11.33
CA ALA A 89 8.23 12.45 -12.63
C ALA A 89 7.23 12.67 -13.77
N PHE A 90 7.77 13.07 -14.92
CA PHE A 90 7.02 13.32 -16.15
C PHE A 90 7.03 12.07 -17.04
N GLU A 91 6.56 10.95 -16.49
CA GLU A 91 6.49 9.66 -17.19
C GLU A 91 5.06 9.10 -17.13
N PRO A 92 4.61 8.35 -18.15
CA PRO A 92 3.33 7.66 -18.08
C PRO A 92 3.23 6.78 -16.84
N GLY A 93 2.10 6.84 -16.15
CA GLY A 93 1.86 6.16 -14.88
C GLY A 93 2.13 6.99 -13.64
N MET A 94 2.70 8.19 -13.77
CA MET A 94 3.06 9.01 -12.62
C MET A 94 2.07 10.15 -12.37
N PHE A 95 1.85 10.46 -11.10
CA PHE A 95 1.03 11.59 -10.71
C PHE A 95 1.84 12.87 -10.89
N GLU A 96 1.27 13.80 -11.62
CA GLU A 96 1.82 15.13 -11.81
C GLU A 96 1.03 16.12 -10.95
N CYS A 97 1.73 16.81 -10.05
CA CYS A 97 1.19 18.00 -9.40
C CYS A 97 1.95 19.26 -9.79
N ASN A 98 1.26 20.20 -10.45
CA ASN A 98 1.84 21.49 -10.77
C ASN A 98 1.72 22.45 -9.57
N GLY A 99 2.81 22.59 -8.83
CA GLY A 99 2.90 23.54 -7.71
C GLY A 99 2.34 23.00 -6.40
N CYS A 100 2.26 21.68 -6.25
CA CYS A 100 2.05 21.04 -4.96
C CYS A 100 3.01 19.85 -4.78
N GLU A 101 3.17 19.43 -3.54
CA GLU A 101 3.87 18.24 -3.10
C GLU A 101 2.83 17.18 -2.72
N ILE A 102 3.08 15.91 -3.10
CA ILE A 102 2.20 14.80 -2.74
C ILE A 102 2.88 14.03 -1.61
N THR A 103 2.41 14.27 -0.39
CA THR A 103 2.95 13.66 0.82
C THR A 103 2.04 12.55 1.31
N PHE A 104 2.58 11.65 2.12
CA PHE A 104 1.78 10.61 2.77
C PHE A 104 2.26 10.37 4.19
N SER A 105 1.36 9.85 5.01
CA SER A 105 1.67 9.31 6.32
C SER A 105 0.96 7.99 6.55
N PHE A 106 1.60 7.11 7.31
CA PHE A 106 0.99 5.91 7.82
C PHE A 106 1.26 5.78 9.31
N GLN A 107 0.32 5.15 10.01
CA GLN A 107 0.36 5.03 11.46
C GLN A 107 -0.36 3.77 11.92
N ASP A 108 -0.07 3.39 13.17
CA ASP A 108 -0.72 2.30 13.90
C ASP A 108 -0.59 0.89 13.28
N ILE A 109 0.39 0.66 12.40
CA ILE A 109 0.76 -0.69 11.98
C ILE A 109 1.41 -1.38 13.18
N LYS A 110 0.77 -2.42 13.72
CA LYS A 110 1.27 -3.13 14.91
C LYS A 110 2.14 -4.31 14.50
N PHE A 111 3.01 -4.72 15.40
CA PHE A 111 3.70 -5.99 15.24
C PHE A 111 2.72 -7.16 15.45
N ALA A 112 2.86 -8.20 14.64
CA ALA A 112 2.12 -9.44 14.77
C ALA A 112 3.05 -10.66 14.79
N LEU A 113 2.51 -11.78 15.24
CA LEU A 113 3.16 -13.07 15.14
C LEU A 113 2.32 -13.97 14.25
N ASP A 114 2.87 -14.29 13.09
CA ASP A 114 2.19 -15.14 12.13
C ASP A 114 2.61 -16.61 12.31
N PRO A 115 1.72 -17.57 12.02
CA PRO A 115 2.09 -18.98 12.02
C PRO A 115 3.28 -19.22 11.08
N PHE A 116 4.31 -19.91 11.55
CA PHE A 116 5.40 -20.35 10.68
C PHE A 116 4.90 -21.27 9.57
N ALA A 117 3.98 -22.18 9.90
CA ALA A 117 3.39 -23.11 8.95
C ALA A 117 2.60 -22.36 7.87
N GLY A 118 2.94 -22.60 6.60
CA GLY A 118 2.39 -21.96 5.42
C GLY A 118 3.07 -20.65 5.02
N SER A 119 4.08 -20.19 5.78
CA SER A 119 4.82 -18.96 5.46
C SER A 119 5.86 -19.19 4.36
N GLU A 120 6.30 -18.11 3.70
CA GLU A 120 7.44 -18.16 2.79
C GLU A 120 8.71 -18.62 3.50
N LEU A 121 8.88 -18.24 4.77
CA LEU A 121 10.01 -18.63 5.57
C LEU A 121 10.06 -20.15 5.81
N GLU A 122 8.91 -20.81 5.99
CA GLU A 122 8.87 -22.27 6.04
C GLU A 122 9.37 -22.89 4.73
N ALA A 123 8.94 -22.35 3.59
CA ALA A 123 9.41 -22.84 2.29
C ALA A 123 10.94 -22.67 2.14
N GLN A 124 11.49 -21.53 2.56
CA GLN A 124 12.93 -21.27 2.56
C GLN A 124 13.68 -22.26 3.47
N PHE A 125 13.18 -22.50 4.68
CA PHE A 125 13.80 -23.40 5.66
C PHE A 125 13.73 -24.87 5.21
N ILE A 126 12.66 -25.28 4.52
CA ILE A 126 12.57 -26.59 3.88
C ILE A 126 13.65 -26.74 2.80
N ILE A 127 13.87 -25.71 1.97
CA ILE A 127 14.93 -25.72 0.95
C ILE A 127 16.30 -25.81 1.62
N GLU A 128 16.55 -25.01 2.65
CA GLU A 128 17.82 -25.00 3.38
C GLU A 128 18.11 -26.37 4.01
N TYR A 129 17.15 -26.95 4.72
CA TYR A 129 17.28 -28.28 5.33
C TYR A 129 17.57 -29.36 4.27
N ASN A 130 16.84 -29.35 3.16
CA ASN A 130 17.04 -30.30 2.08
C ASN A 130 18.42 -30.17 1.42
N GLY A 131 18.98 -28.96 1.41
CA GLY A 131 20.33 -28.65 0.96
C GLY A 131 21.44 -29.12 1.91
N LYS A 132 21.13 -29.47 3.17
CA LYS A 132 22.13 -30.02 4.11
C LYS A 132 22.60 -31.41 3.67
N SER A 133 23.81 -31.77 4.11
CA SER A 133 24.43 -33.05 3.78
C SER A 133 23.64 -34.25 4.33
N ASP A 134 23.77 -35.40 3.68
CA ASP A 134 23.12 -36.64 4.15
C ASP A 134 23.58 -37.03 5.56
N SER A 135 24.82 -36.72 5.94
CA SER A 135 25.33 -36.96 7.29
C SER A 135 24.75 -36.02 8.35
N TYR A 136 24.29 -34.83 7.96
CA TYR A 136 23.52 -33.95 8.83
C TYR A 136 22.09 -34.51 8.99
N LYS A 137 21.39 -34.76 7.87
CA LYS A 137 20.01 -35.25 7.86
C LYS A 137 19.84 -36.64 8.51
N SER A 138 20.88 -37.46 8.55
CA SER A 138 20.86 -38.74 9.28
C SER A 138 20.89 -38.60 10.81
N ARG A 139 21.27 -37.43 11.32
CA ARG A 139 21.42 -37.14 12.76
C ARG A 139 20.37 -36.17 13.28
N ASN A 140 19.85 -35.30 12.42
CA ASN A 140 18.92 -34.24 12.78
C ASN A 140 17.66 -34.34 11.92
N THR A 141 16.49 -34.36 12.55
CA THR A 141 15.21 -34.21 11.85
C THR A 141 15.01 -32.76 11.41
N PHE A 142 13.93 -32.49 10.66
CA PHE A 142 13.58 -31.12 10.33
C PHE A 142 13.18 -30.33 11.60
N GLU A 143 12.52 -30.99 12.55
CA GLU A 143 12.18 -30.40 13.85
C GLU A 143 13.41 -30.05 14.69
N ASP A 144 14.46 -30.89 14.65
CA ASP A 144 15.74 -30.56 15.30
C ASP A 144 16.38 -29.32 14.65
N PHE A 145 16.29 -29.19 13.32
CA PHE A 145 16.75 -28.02 12.59
C PHE A 145 15.95 -26.76 12.95
N LEU A 146 14.62 -26.85 13.06
CA LEU A 146 13.79 -25.72 13.48
C LEU A 146 14.07 -25.30 14.93
N ALA A 147 14.40 -26.25 15.81
CA ALA A 147 14.79 -25.94 17.18
C ALA A 147 16.11 -25.16 17.23
N ASP A 148 17.11 -25.55 16.42
CA ASP A 148 18.38 -24.82 16.24
C ASP A 148 18.11 -23.38 15.78
N LYS A 149 17.24 -23.21 14.77
CA LYS A 149 16.81 -21.89 14.28
C LYS A 149 16.11 -21.03 15.33
N ALA A 150 15.30 -21.64 16.19
CA ALA A 150 14.67 -20.92 17.29
C ALA A 150 15.67 -20.54 18.40
N ASP A 151 16.65 -21.41 18.68
CA ASP A 151 17.73 -21.13 19.64
C ASP A 151 18.65 -19.99 19.13
N ASP A 152 18.82 -19.89 17.81
CA ASP A 152 19.55 -18.80 17.14
C ASP A 152 18.73 -17.50 17.03
N GLY A 153 17.44 -17.53 17.35
CA GLY A 153 16.55 -16.36 17.34
C GLY A 153 15.87 -16.07 15.99
N GLU A 154 16.09 -16.91 14.98
CA GLU A 154 15.47 -16.80 13.65
C GLU A 154 13.97 -17.17 13.66
N LEU A 155 13.53 -17.93 14.68
CA LEU A 155 12.14 -18.31 14.90
C LEU A 155 11.73 -18.11 16.36
N LEU A 156 10.44 -17.89 16.58
CA LEU A 156 9.87 -17.78 17.92
C LEU A 156 9.10 -19.06 18.27
N ALA A 157 9.55 -19.78 19.29
CA ALA A 157 8.85 -20.95 19.80
C ALA A 157 7.69 -20.54 20.73
N VAL A 158 6.44 -20.80 20.33
CA VAL A 158 5.24 -20.45 21.09
C VAL A 158 4.28 -21.63 21.15
N GLY A 159 3.86 -22.03 22.35
CA GLY A 159 2.73 -22.96 22.54
C GLY A 159 2.90 -24.34 21.89
N GLY A 160 4.12 -24.79 21.63
CA GLY A 160 4.41 -26.06 20.96
C GLY A 160 4.52 -25.99 19.43
N GLY A 161 4.57 -24.78 18.86
CA GLY A 161 4.89 -24.53 17.45
C GLY A 161 5.85 -23.35 17.30
N TYR A 162 6.06 -22.94 16.05
CA TYR A 162 6.88 -21.78 15.70
C TYR A 162 6.01 -20.69 15.07
N VAL A 163 6.39 -19.46 15.34
CA VAL A 163 5.80 -18.26 14.74
C VAL A 163 6.90 -17.39 14.16
N VAL A 164 6.51 -16.55 13.20
CA VAL A 164 7.39 -15.62 12.49
C VAL A 164 6.91 -14.19 12.70
N PRO A 165 7.80 -13.20 12.53
CA PRO A 165 7.43 -11.80 12.51
C PRO A 165 6.38 -11.52 11.45
N GLY A 166 5.38 -10.74 11.81
CA GLY A 166 4.32 -10.26 10.93
C GLY A 166 3.90 -8.85 11.28
N LEU A 167 2.95 -8.32 10.52
CA LEU A 167 2.35 -7.02 10.78
C LEU A 167 0.84 -7.17 10.94
N ASN A 168 0.27 -6.49 11.93
CA ASN A 168 -1.17 -6.34 12.08
C ASN A 168 -1.55 -4.92 11.66
N THR A 169 -2.42 -4.83 10.66
CA THR A 169 -2.87 -3.57 10.07
C THR A 169 -4.33 -3.24 10.38
N ASP A 170 -4.99 -3.98 11.28
CA ASP A 170 -6.43 -3.83 11.57
C ASP A 170 -6.81 -2.43 12.05
N ALA A 171 -5.88 -1.75 12.75
CA ALA A 171 -6.05 -0.41 13.27
C ALA A 171 -5.22 0.64 12.51
N ALA A 172 -4.50 0.22 11.46
CA ALA A 172 -3.59 1.08 10.73
C ALA A 172 -4.34 2.00 9.77
N SER A 173 -3.75 3.14 9.45
CA SER A 173 -4.27 4.06 8.44
C SER A 173 -3.14 4.60 7.58
N LEU A 174 -3.40 4.76 6.28
CA LEU A 174 -2.51 5.46 5.36
C LEU A 174 -3.28 6.61 4.70
N ASN A 175 -2.72 7.81 4.75
CA ASN A 175 -3.32 9.01 4.18
C ASN A 175 -2.34 9.69 3.23
N ILE A 176 -2.86 10.20 2.13
CA ILE A 176 -2.13 10.97 1.12
C ILE A 176 -2.68 12.40 1.13
N TYR A 177 -1.80 13.38 1.08
CA TYR A 177 -2.11 14.81 1.15
C TYR A 177 -1.57 15.53 -0.07
N LEU A 178 -2.26 16.61 -0.47
CA LEU A 178 -1.74 17.60 -1.41
C LEU A 178 -1.33 18.85 -0.63
N ASP A 179 -0.03 19.09 -0.55
CA ASP A 179 0.51 20.32 0.03
C ASP A 179 0.86 21.33 -1.06
N TYR A 180 0.18 22.48 -1.05
CA TYR A 180 0.42 23.57 -2.00
C TYR A 180 1.55 24.53 -1.57
N THR A 181 2.26 24.20 -0.49
CA THR A 181 3.40 24.93 0.05
C THR A 181 4.63 24.04 0.24
N PRO A 182 5.17 23.41 -0.84
CA PRO A 182 6.18 22.36 -0.73
C PRO A 182 7.32 22.72 0.22
N ASP A 183 7.36 22.05 1.36
CA ASP A 183 8.36 22.29 2.40
C ASP A 183 8.83 21.02 3.12
N LEU A 184 8.33 19.83 2.73
CA LEU A 184 8.82 18.58 3.26
C LEU A 184 10.24 18.31 2.74
N VAL A 185 11.09 17.86 3.65
CA VAL A 185 12.39 17.28 3.31
C VAL A 185 12.53 15.99 4.08
N VAL A 186 12.35 14.87 3.38
CA VAL A 186 12.55 13.53 3.97
C VAL A 186 14.03 13.38 4.34
N ASN A 187 14.32 13.41 5.64
CA ASN A 187 15.68 13.26 6.16
C ASN A 187 15.71 12.62 7.54
N THR A 188 16.75 11.82 7.80
CA THR A 188 16.92 11.07 9.05
C THR A 188 17.32 11.95 10.24
N GLY A 189 17.85 13.15 10.01
CA GLY A 189 18.38 14.04 11.05
C GLY A 189 17.33 14.88 11.77
N ALA A 190 16.13 15.02 11.21
CA ALA A 190 15.06 15.88 11.72
C ALA A 190 13.67 15.27 11.51
N VAL A 191 13.54 13.94 11.63
CA VAL A 191 12.31 13.19 11.34
C VAL A 191 11.07 13.81 11.99
N MET A 192 11.11 14.05 13.30
CA MET A 192 9.97 14.59 14.05
C MET A 192 9.60 16.03 13.67
N ALA A 193 10.53 16.79 13.06
CA ALA A 193 10.25 18.14 12.58
C ALA A 193 9.61 18.14 11.18
N GLY A 194 9.82 17.09 10.37
CA GLY A 194 9.19 16.93 9.06
C GLY A 194 7.76 16.38 9.11
N MET A 195 7.38 15.68 10.18
CA MET A 195 6.03 15.09 10.30
C MET A 195 4.89 16.12 10.14
N PRO A 196 4.94 17.34 10.73
CA PRO A 196 3.91 18.34 10.50
C PRO A 196 3.77 18.80 9.04
N ALA A 197 4.89 18.94 8.31
CA ALA A 197 4.92 19.28 6.89
C ALA A 197 4.34 18.14 6.02
N ALA A 198 4.52 16.88 6.43
CA ALA A 198 3.95 15.76 5.70
C ALA A 198 2.41 15.65 5.80
N VAL A 199 1.75 16.44 6.66
CA VAL A 199 0.30 16.33 6.92
C VAL A 199 -0.45 17.67 6.95
N ASP A 200 0.21 18.79 6.63
CA ASP A 200 -0.40 20.12 6.63
C ASP A 200 -1.15 20.47 5.35
N GLY A 201 -1.03 19.62 4.33
CA GLY A 201 -1.80 19.67 3.09
C GLY A 201 -3.27 19.26 3.23
N GLU A 202 -3.97 19.29 2.10
CA GLU A 202 -5.36 18.84 2.00
C GLU A 202 -5.42 17.31 1.84
N LEU A 203 -6.25 16.62 2.64
CA LEU A 203 -6.42 15.17 2.54
C LEU A 203 -6.96 14.77 1.16
N TRP A 204 -6.10 14.15 0.37
CA TRP A 204 -6.39 13.76 -1.01
C TRP A 204 -7.01 12.38 -1.10
N LEU A 205 -6.43 11.41 -0.40
CA LEU A 205 -6.86 10.03 -0.40
C LEU A 205 -6.61 9.42 0.97
N SER A 206 -7.63 8.78 1.54
CA SER A 206 -7.52 7.99 2.76
C SER A 206 -7.65 6.52 2.38
N LEU A 207 -6.74 5.69 2.89
CA LEU A 207 -6.59 4.28 2.56
C LEU A 207 -6.66 3.43 3.83
N GLU A 208 -7.37 2.30 3.74
CA GLU A 208 -7.37 1.24 4.73
C GLU A 208 -6.61 0.01 4.24
N PHE A 209 -6.00 -0.72 5.17
CA PHE A 209 -5.23 -1.92 4.87
C PHE A 209 -6.15 -3.15 4.83
N ILE A 210 -6.06 -3.90 3.73
CA ILE A 210 -6.83 -5.14 3.52
C ILE A 210 -5.96 -6.35 3.82
N ASP A 211 -4.73 -6.32 3.32
CA ASP A 211 -3.80 -7.44 3.36
C ASP A 211 -2.37 -6.92 3.44
N THR A 212 -1.50 -7.70 4.06
CA THR A 212 -0.10 -7.35 4.32
C THR A 212 0.77 -8.59 4.20
N VAL A 213 1.89 -8.45 3.51
CA VAL A 213 2.97 -9.44 3.54
C VAL A 213 4.25 -8.72 3.94
N PHE A 214 4.85 -9.22 5.01
CA PHE A 214 6.17 -8.78 5.47
C PHE A 214 7.17 -9.91 5.21
N ASN A 215 8.25 -9.58 4.52
CA ASN A 215 9.34 -10.51 4.25
C ASN A 215 10.65 -9.91 4.83
N PRO A 216 11.13 -10.42 5.97
CA PRO A 216 12.37 -9.95 6.55
C PRO A 216 13.58 -10.37 5.70
N ASP A 217 14.55 -9.46 5.54
CA ASP A 217 15.77 -9.73 4.77
C ASP A 217 16.86 -10.42 5.61
N ASN A 218 16.84 -10.23 6.93
CA ASN A 218 17.83 -10.79 7.84
C ASN A 218 17.21 -11.23 9.16
N LEU A 219 17.08 -12.53 9.38
CA LEU A 219 16.50 -13.09 10.60
C LEU A 219 17.50 -13.20 11.77
N ASP A 220 18.80 -13.07 11.51
CA ASP A 220 19.88 -13.16 12.50
C ASP A 220 20.21 -11.80 13.15
N ASP A 221 19.27 -10.85 13.08
CA ASP A 221 19.47 -9.45 13.47
C ASP A 221 19.20 -9.17 14.96
N GLY A 222 18.77 -10.19 15.71
CA GLY A 222 18.42 -10.09 17.13
C GLY A 222 17.14 -9.27 17.42
N VAL A 223 16.47 -8.77 16.38
CA VAL A 223 15.20 -8.03 16.44
C VAL A 223 14.15 -8.66 15.53
N PHE A 224 14.29 -9.97 15.28
CA PHE A 224 13.33 -10.79 14.56
C PHE A 224 13.06 -10.26 13.15
N GLY A 225 14.11 -9.94 12.40
CA GLY A 225 13.97 -9.48 11.02
C GLY A 225 13.40 -8.08 10.85
N LEU A 226 13.14 -7.35 11.95
CA LEU A 226 12.60 -5.99 11.88
C LEU A 226 13.64 -4.94 11.48
N SER A 227 14.94 -5.28 11.52
CA SER A 227 15.99 -4.34 11.12
C SER A 227 15.95 -4.01 9.63
N THR A 228 15.53 -4.95 8.80
CA THR A 228 15.41 -4.76 7.35
C THR A 228 14.44 -5.76 6.73
N GLY A 229 13.63 -5.30 5.79
CA GLY A 229 12.76 -6.17 5.03
C GLY A 229 11.87 -5.42 4.05
N ASP A 230 11.26 -6.21 3.19
CA ASP A 230 10.27 -5.76 2.22
C ASP A 230 8.87 -5.95 2.80
N THR A 231 8.03 -4.94 2.63
CA THR A 231 6.61 -5.02 2.98
C THR A 231 5.76 -4.66 1.79
N SER A 232 4.73 -5.47 1.54
CA SER A 232 3.72 -5.22 0.52
C SER A 232 2.35 -5.16 1.15
N PHE A 233 1.62 -4.08 0.89
CA PHE A 233 0.26 -3.86 1.35
C PHE A 233 -0.73 -3.83 0.19
N SER A 234 -1.92 -4.33 0.47
CA SER A 234 -3.13 -4.15 -0.31
C SER A 234 -4.02 -3.13 0.38
N LEU A 235 -4.44 -2.08 -0.33
CA LEU A 235 -5.13 -0.95 0.25
C LEU A 235 -6.43 -0.60 -0.47
N ASP A 236 -7.47 -0.30 0.30
CA ASP A 236 -8.76 0.20 -0.19
C ASP A 236 -8.92 1.69 0.09
N ALA A 237 -9.46 2.42 -0.88
CA ALA A 237 -9.82 3.80 -0.68
C ALA A 237 -11.06 3.91 0.23
N THR A 238 -11.00 4.78 1.24
CA THR A 238 -12.07 4.99 2.23
C THR A 238 -12.53 6.44 2.33
N GLY A 239 -11.76 7.39 1.78
CA GLY A 239 -12.13 8.80 1.77
C GLY A 239 -11.11 9.72 1.10
N GLY A 240 -11.29 11.02 1.28
CA GLY A 240 -10.47 12.06 0.65
C GLY A 240 -11.09 12.65 -0.62
N LEU A 241 -10.46 13.70 -1.13
CA LEU A 241 -10.92 14.40 -2.34
C LEU A 241 -11.01 13.50 -3.57
N ALA A 242 -10.06 12.59 -3.76
CA ALA A 242 -9.96 11.72 -4.92
C ALA A 242 -10.66 10.37 -4.74
N PHE A 243 -11.36 10.14 -3.62
CA PHE A 243 -12.00 8.86 -3.30
C PHE A 243 -12.82 8.26 -4.46
N GLU A 244 -13.69 9.04 -5.09
CA GLU A 244 -14.55 8.57 -6.19
C GLU A 244 -13.75 8.06 -7.40
N ASN A 245 -12.51 8.52 -7.59
CA ASN A 245 -11.63 8.10 -8.67
C ASN A 245 -11.06 6.68 -8.47
N PHE A 246 -11.13 6.14 -7.26
CA PHE A 246 -10.59 4.83 -6.88
C PHE A 246 -11.67 3.79 -6.55
N VAL A 247 -12.94 4.20 -6.36
CA VAL A 247 -14.02 3.29 -5.92
C VAL A 247 -15.18 3.15 -6.93
N GLU A 248 -15.46 4.17 -7.74
CA GLU A 248 -16.72 4.24 -8.51
C GLU A 248 -16.58 3.98 -10.02
N ALA A 249 -15.47 3.40 -10.49
CA ALA A 249 -15.38 3.01 -11.91
C ALA A 249 -16.01 1.64 -12.15
N ASP A 250 -16.93 1.56 -13.11
CA ASP A 250 -17.45 0.31 -13.67
C ASP A 250 -16.34 -0.62 -14.24
N ASP A 251 -15.12 -0.10 -14.41
CA ASP A 251 -13.93 -0.78 -14.93
C ASP A 251 -12.97 -1.28 -13.83
N ILE A 252 -13.24 -1.04 -12.53
CA ILE A 252 -12.43 -1.54 -11.39
C ILE A 252 -13.09 -2.82 -10.85
N SER A 253 -12.44 -3.97 -11.03
CA SER A 253 -12.92 -5.28 -10.57
C SER A 253 -12.21 -5.78 -9.30
N TRP A 254 -12.89 -5.74 -8.17
CA TRP A 254 -12.36 -6.20 -6.88
C TRP A 254 -11.97 -7.69 -6.93
N ALA A 255 -10.69 -7.99 -6.68
CA ALA A 255 -10.20 -9.36 -6.56
C ALA A 255 -10.41 -9.89 -5.13
N ASP A 256 -11.17 -10.98 -4.99
CA ASP A 256 -11.54 -11.54 -3.68
C ASP A 256 -10.37 -12.22 -2.93
N PHE A 257 -9.19 -12.45 -3.54
CA PHE A 257 -8.09 -13.21 -2.90
C PHE A 257 -6.66 -12.89 -3.39
N GLY A 258 -5.79 -12.51 -2.44
CA GLY A 258 -4.31 -12.60 -2.50
C GLY A 258 -3.58 -11.49 -3.26
N LEU A 259 -2.41 -11.08 -2.75
CA LEU A 259 -1.55 -10.03 -3.35
C LEU A 259 -1.09 -10.31 -4.79
N GLU A 260 -1.18 -11.56 -5.25
CA GLU A 260 -0.75 -11.99 -6.59
C GLU A 260 -1.78 -11.69 -7.70
N LEU A 261 -3.01 -11.29 -7.36
CA LEU A 261 -4.12 -11.09 -8.32
C LEU A 261 -4.69 -9.66 -8.29
N LEU A 262 -3.92 -8.69 -7.78
CA LEU A 262 -4.33 -7.30 -7.51
C LEU A 262 -4.48 -6.44 -8.79
N SER A 263 -5.37 -6.84 -9.68
CA SER A 263 -5.77 -6.07 -10.86
C SER A 263 -6.18 -4.63 -10.53
N ASP A 264 -6.83 -4.43 -9.38
CA ASP A 264 -7.69 -3.27 -9.12
C ASP A 264 -7.59 -2.71 -7.70
N VAL A 265 -6.59 -3.16 -6.94
CA VAL A 265 -6.29 -2.68 -5.59
C VAL A 265 -5.07 -1.75 -5.60
N ILE A 266 -4.99 -0.80 -4.66
CA ILE A 266 -3.80 0.03 -4.51
C ILE A 266 -2.73 -0.81 -3.81
N GLY A 267 -1.72 -1.23 -4.56
CA GLY A 267 -0.55 -1.92 -4.04
C GLY A 267 0.47 -0.91 -3.52
N PHE A 268 0.93 -1.09 -2.29
CA PHE A 268 1.94 -0.23 -1.67
C PHE A 268 3.11 -1.09 -1.18
N GLY A 269 4.23 -1.01 -1.89
CA GLY A 269 5.46 -1.74 -1.55
C GLY A 269 6.50 -0.80 -0.96
N LEU A 270 7.10 -1.18 0.17
CA LEU A 270 8.15 -0.40 0.82
C LEU A 270 9.29 -1.29 1.30
N THR A 271 10.49 -0.72 1.26
CA THR A 271 11.72 -1.32 1.81
C THR A 271 12.34 -0.32 2.76
N ALA A 272 12.71 -0.77 3.96
CA ALA A 272 13.34 0.09 4.96
C ALA A 272 14.39 -0.67 5.76
N THR A 273 15.41 0.07 6.20
CA THR A 273 16.50 -0.46 7.03
C THR A 273 16.75 0.44 8.24
N PHE A 274 16.84 -0.15 9.42
CA PHE A 274 17.31 0.49 10.66
C PHE A 274 18.78 0.12 10.86
N ASN A 275 19.66 1.12 10.86
CA ASN A 275 21.10 0.89 11.03
C ASN A 275 21.49 0.77 12.51
N ASP A 276 22.68 0.23 12.76
CA ASP A 276 23.31 0.31 14.07
C ASP A 276 23.72 1.75 14.42
N ASP A 277 23.52 2.13 15.67
CA ASP A 277 24.02 3.34 16.30
C ASP A 277 25.48 3.16 16.76
N ALA A 278 26.06 4.24 17.30
CA ALA A 278 27.46 4.22 17.73
C ALA A 278 27.76 3.29 18.94
N ASN A 279 26.72 2.79 19.62
CA ASN A 279 26.81 1.94 20.81
C ASN A 279 26.49 0.47 20.50
N GLY A 280 26.07 0.15 19.27
CA GLY A 280 25.64 -1.19 18.86
C GLY A 280 24.16 -1.48 19.15
N ASP A 281 23.36 -0.45 19.43
CA ASP A 281 21.89 -0.49 19.43
C ASP A 281 21.36 -0.08 18.05
N TYR A 282 20.09 -0.31 17.73
CA TYR A 282 19.50 0.19 16.49
C TYR A 282 19.16 1.68 16.58
N GLU A 283 19.34 2.41 15.48
CA GLU A 283 18.83 3.77 15.32
C GLU A 283 17.30 3.81 15.50
N VAL A 284 16.79 4.91 16.09
CA VAL A 284 15.35 5.09 16.35
C VAL A 284 14.55 5.24 15.05
N PHE A 285 15.17 5.87 14.05
CA PHE A 285 14.56 6.12 12.76
C PHE A 285 15.23 5.24 11.72
N SER A 286 14.46 4.78 10.74
CA SER A 286 15.03 4.10 9.59
C SER A 286 15.97 5.04 8.83
N SER A 287 16.89 4.46 8.07
CA SER A 287 17.43 5.13 6.89
C SER A 287 16.31 5.58 5.95
N ILE A 288 16.61 6.50 5.04
CA ILE A 288 15.65 6.88 4.00
C ILE A 288 15.31 5.62 3.20
N GLY A 289 14.06 5.21 3.27
CA GLY A 289 13.51 4.09 2.52
C GLY A 289 12.97 4.55 1.18
N ASP A 290 12.89 3.61 0.26
CA ASP A 290 12.28 3.78 -1.05
C ASP A 290 11.13 2.79 -1.20
N GLY A 291 10.14 3.14 -2.01
CA GLY A 291 9.05 2.24 -2.31
C GLY A 291 8.29 2.63 -3.57
N SER A 292 7.22 1.90 -3.85
CA SER A 292 6.33 2.22 -4.96
C SER A 292 4.87 1.96 -4.63
N VAL A 293 4.02 2.87 -5.07
CA VAL A 293 2.56 2.72 -5.04
C VAL A 293 2.06 2.50 -6.46
N ARG A 294 1.16 1.54 -6.65
CA ARG A 294 0.57 1.18 -7.95
C ARG A 294 -0.90 0.88 -7.82
N GLY A 295 -1.64 0.98 -8.92
CA GLY A 295 -3.04 0.60 -8.98
C GLY A 295 -3.75 1.17 -10.20
N ASN A 296 -5.08 1.16 -10.15
CA ASN A 296 -5.92 1.79 -11.16
C ASN A 296 -6.58 3.04 -10.61
N VAL A 297 -6.61 4.09 -11.42
CA VAL A 297 -7.39 5.29 -11.16
C VAL A 297 -8.15 5.71 -12.41
N VAL A 298 -9.38 6.14 -12.24
CA VAL A 298 -10.20 6.63 -13.35
C VAL A 298 -10.51 8.11 -13.19
N THR A 299 -10.95 8.76 -14.25
CA THR A 299 -11.65 10.03 -14.10
C THR A 299 -12.97 9.77 -13.36
N ALA A 300 -13.17 10.40 -12.21
CA ALA A 300 -14.45 10.36 -11.50
C ALA A 300 -15.59 10.71 -12.47
N PRO A 301 -16.79 10.12 -12.31
CA PRO A 301 -17.93 10.29 -13.21
C PRO A 301 -18.52 11.71 -13.17
N SER A 302 -17.75 12.71 -13.58
CA SER A 302 -18.16 14.10 -13.83
C SER A 302 -19.10 14.23 -15.04
N SER A 303 -19.27 13.15 -15.82
CA SER A 303 -20.06 13.13 -17.04
C SER A 303 -21.56 13.27 -16.78
N ILE A 304 -22.11 12.74 -15.68
CA ILE A 304 -23.57 12.80 -15.45
C ILE A 304 -24.01 14.18 -14.95
N ALA A 305 -23.18 14.87 -14.15
CA ALA A 305 -23.51 16.20 -13.63
C ALA A 305 -23.49 17.28 -14.72
N LEU A 306 -22.52 17.26 -15.64
CA LEU A 306 -22.44 18.20 -16.77
C LEU A 306 -23.51 17.94 -17.82
N PHE A 307 -23.81 16.67 -18.15
CA PHE A 307 -24.95 16.34 -19.03
C PHE A 307 -26.30 16.67 -18.37
N GLY A 308 -26.44 16.47 -17.05
CA GLY A 308 -27.62 16.83 -16.28
C GLY A 308 -27.88 18.35 -16.24
N LEU A 309 -26.83 19.15 -16.02
CA LEU A 309 -26.91 20.62 -16.10
C LEU A 309 -27.19 21.11 -17.52
N ALA A 310 -26.61 20.49 -18.54
CA ALA A 310 -26.90 20.80 -19.95
C ALA A 310 -28.37 20.48 -20.32
N LEU A 311 -28.93 19.38 -19.81
CA LEU A 311 -30.34 19.02 -19.98
C LEU A 311 -31.30 19.95 -19.22
N VAL A 312 -30.95 20.39 -18.00
CA VAL A 312 -31.73 21.38 -17.25
C VAL A 312 -31.67 22.76 -17.92
N ALA A 313 -30.52 23.16 -18.47
CA ALA A 313 -30.38 24.39 -19.26
C ALA A 313 -31.20 24.34 -20.56
N LEU A 314 -31.18 23.22 -21.29
CA LEU A 314 -32.00 22.99 -22.48
C LEU A 314 -33.51 22.92 -22.14
N GLY A 315 -33.87 22.32 -21.01
CA GLY A 315 -35.23 22.30 -20.48
C GLY A 315 -35.74 23.69 -20.06
N GLY A 316 -34.88 24.53 -19.49
CA GLY A 316 -35.18 25.92 -19.16
C GLY A 316 -35.35 26.81 -20.39
N MET A 317 -34.52 26.63 -21.41
CA MET A 317 -34.59 27.38 -22.68
C MET A 317 -35.81 27.01 -23.54
N THR A 318 -36.24 25.74 -23.52
CA THR A 318 -37.45 25.30 -24.23
C THR A 318 -38.73 25.76 -23.53
N ARG A 319 -38.73 25.90 -22.19
CA ARG A 319 -39.88 26.43 -21.43
C ARG A 319 -40.09 27.94 -21.62
N ARG A 320 -39.02 28.71 -21.83
CA ARG A 320 -39.10 30.15 -22.16
C ARG A 320 -39.59 30.45 -23.58
N ARG A 321 -39.61 29.47 -24.50
CA ARG A 321 -40.19 29.64 -25.85
C ARG A 321 -41.70 29.39 -25.92
N LYS A 322 -42.35 29.03 -24.79
CA LYS A 322 -43.80 28.77 -24.70
C LYS A 322 -44.53 29.67 -23.68
N ALA A 323 -43.87 30.71 -23.16
CA ALA A 323 -44.49 31.75 -22.35
C ALA A 323 -44.51 33.07 -23.13
#